data_AF-A0A7V9ZM65-F1
#
_entry.id   AF-A0A7V9ZM65-F1
#
_cell.length_a   1.000
_cell.length_b   1.000
_cell.length_c   1.000
_cell.angle_alpha   90.00
_cell.angle_beta   90.00
_cell.angle_gamma   90.00
#
_symmetry.space_group_name_H-M   'P 1'
#
loop_
_entity.id
_entity.type
_entity.pdbx_description
1 polymer ?
#
loop_
_entity_poly.entity_id
_entity_poly.type
_entity_poly.pdbx_seq_one_letter_code
_entity_poly.pdbx_strand_id
1 'polypeptide(L)'
;MDKDRLANPQKPLAQGVLTKHEVLDGINILQIGLTIYGVLIAFGIHILTGILLIVLVGYTCLLARNFYMTDSITRYPLFQICFHHLYAWPLAFLAISAHTPDNTFNFSAWSYGTLIFCAFCLYELCHQLNPQAHPVQASALNFYGYKIVFAFASFLLCFALLCALFLGLDVILFPFDLALFLTFLLLFFNHRLFYATEFTAAISLIAHSWAGAFL
;
A
#
# COMPACT_ATOMS: atom_id res chain seq x y z
N MET A 1 19.16 -9.89 -4.19
CA MET A 1 19.48 -11.02 -3.30
C MET A 1 20.55 -10.64 -2.28
N ASP A 2 21.64 -9.99 -2.71
CA ASP A 2 22.70 -9.57 -1.78
C ASP A 2 22.23 -8.52 -0.77
N LYS A 3 21.34 -7.60 -1.17
CA LYS A 3 20.76 -6.60 -0.27
C LYS A 3 19.94 -7.21 0.87
N ASP A 4 19.08 -8.21 0.60
CA ASP A 4 18.27 -8.86 1.63
C ASP A 4 19.11 -9.79 2.53
N ARG A 5 20.14 -10.45 1.99
CA ARG A 5 21.09 -11.22 2.82
C ARG A 5 21.83 -10.34 3.82
N LEU A 6 22.19 -9.12 3.41
CA LEU A 6 22.87 -8.16 4.27
C LEU A 6 21.89 -7.47 5.25
N ALA A 7 20.71 -7.09 4.78
CA ALA A 7 19.80 -6.25 5.54
C ALA A 7 18.78 -7.04 6.39
N ASN A 8 18.41 -8.25 6.00
CA ASN A 8 17.41 -9.09 6.67
C ASN A 8 17.78 -10.59 6.58
N PRO A 9 18.87 -11.03 7.24
CA PRO A 9 19.40 -12.39 7.10
C PRO A 9 18.44 -13.47 7.60
N GLN A 10 17.44 -13.12 8.40
CA GLN A 10 16.45 -14.06 8.94
C GLN A 10 15.34 -14.44 7.96
N LYS A 11 15.23 -13.76 6.80
CA LYS A 11 14.18 -14.09 5.82
C LYS A 11 14.41 -15.48 5.22
N PRO A 12 13.35 -16.29 4.96
CA PRO A 12 13.49 -17.64 4.40
C PRO A 12 14.31 -17.71 3.10
N LEU A 13 14.14 -16.73 2.21
CA LEU A 13 14.91 -16.59 0.97
C LEU A 13 16.40 -16.24 1.21
N ALA A 14 16.70 -15.48 2.26
CA ALA A 14 18.09 -15.14 2.62
C ALA A 14 18.80 -16.36 3.25
N GLN A 15 18.08 -17.14 4.05
CA GLN A 15 18.53 -18.37 4.69
C GLN A 15 18.64 -19.57 3.73
N GLY A 16 18.02 -19.47 2.55
CA GLY A 16 17.95 -20.59 1.60
C GLY A 16 16.95 -21.68 1.99
N VAL A 17 16.05 -21.41 2.95
CA VAL A 17 14.94 -22.30 3.33
C VAL A 17 13.96 -22.45 2.16
N LEU A 18 13.79 -21.39 1.37
CA LEU A 18 13.06 -21.41 0.10
C LEU A 18 13.98 -20.94 -1.01
N THR A 19 13.94 -21.65 -2.13
CA THR A 19 14.59 -21.22 -3.36
C THR A 19 13.75 -20.16 -4.06
N LYS A 20 14.41 -19.30 -4.84
CA LYS A 20 13.71 -18.30 -5.66
C LYS A 20 12.72 -18.96 -6.64
N HIS A 21 13.07 -20.13 -7.16
CA HIS A 21 12.21 -20.89 -8.06
C HIS A 21 10.91 -21.32 -7.37
N GLU A 22 10.99 -21.92 -6.18
CA GLU A 22 9.79 -22.34 -5.43
C GLU A 22 8.85 -21.17 -5.13
N VAL A 23 9.40 -20.00 -4.74
CA VAL A 23 8.58 -18.81 -4.48
C VAL A 23 7.92 -18.29 -5.77
N LEU A 24 8.67 -18.25 -6.89
CA LEU A 24 8.13 -17.81 -8.17
C LEU A 24 7.06 -18.78 -8.70
N ASP A 25 7.26 -20.08 -8.54
CA ASP A 25 6.30 -21.10 -8.94
C ASP A 25 5.01 -21.00 -8.12
N GLY A 26 5.12 -20.81 -6.80
CA GLY A 26 3.97 -20.55 -5.93
C GLY A 26 3.20 -19.28 -6.33
N ILE A 27 3.92 -18.19 -6.62
CA ILE A 27 3.33 -16.95 -7.13
C ILE A 27 2.62 -17.18 -8.48
N ASN A 28 3.24 -17.91 -9.41
CA ASN A 28 2.65 -18.20 -10.72
C ASN A 28 1.39 -19.04 -10.60
N ILE A 29 1.37 -20.06 -9.73
CA ILE A 29 0.18 -20.89 -9.48
C ILE A 29 -0.97 -20.05 -8.93
N LEU A 30 -0.69 -19.19 -7.93
CA LEU A 30 -1.69 -18.28 -7.37
C LEU A 30 -2.22 -17.31 -8.42
N GLN A 31 -1.35 -16.76 -9.26
CA GLN A 31 -1.75 -15.86 -10.35
C GLN A 31 -2.65 -16.54 -11.36
N ILE A 32 -2.31 -17.75 -11.81
CA ILE A 32 -3.15 -18.53 -12.73
C ILE A 32 -4.51 -18.82 -12.09
N GLY A 33 -4.51 -19.28 -10.84
CA GLY A 33 -5.74 -19.56 -10.09
C GLY A 33 -6.65 -18.33 -9.97
N LEU A 34 -6.10 -17.18 -9.58
CA LEU A 34 -6.86 -15.93 -9.47
C LEU A 34 -7.32 -15.40 -10.84
N THR A 35 -6.55 -15.62 -11.89
CA THR A 35 -6.95 -15.24 -13.27
C THR A 35 -8.13 -16.07 -13.73
N ILE A 36 -8.07 -17.40 -13.55
CA ILE A 36 -9.19 -18.30 -13.84
C ILE A 36 -10.42 -17.90 -13.02
N TYR A 37 -10.24 -17.62 -11.74
CA TYR A 37 -11.32 -17.16 -10.87
C TYR A 37 -11.93 -15.83 -11.36
N GLY A 38 -11.12 -14.88 -11.81
CA GLY A 38 -11.60 -13.64 -12.44
C GLY A 38 -12.42 -13.88 -13.72
N VAL A 39 -12.00 -14.83 -14.56
CA VAL A 39 -12.78 -15.25 -15.74
C VAL A 39 -14.13 -15.84 -15.30
N LEU A 40 -14.13 -16.73 -14.30
CA LEU A 40 -15.37 -17.31 -13.78
C LEU A 40 -16.31 -16.23 -13.20
N ILE A 41 -15.79 -15.24 -12.47
CA ILE A 41 -16.59 -14.10 -11.98
C ILE A 41 -17.13 -13.27 -13.13
N ALA A 42 -16.34 -13.02 -14.17
CA ALA A 42 -16.76 -12.23 -15.32
C ALA A 42 -17.99 -12.82 -16.01
N PHE A 43 -18.02 -14.15 -16.15
CA PHE A 43 -19.13 -14.87 -16.79
C PHE A 43 -20.26 -15.26 -15.83
N GLY A 44 -19.96 -15.42 -14.53
CA GLY A 44 -20.92 -15.92 -13.54
C GLY A 44 -21.62 -14.85 -12.70
N ILE A 45 -20.99 -13.70 -12.47
CA ILE A 45 -21.52 -12.63 -11.61
C ILE A 45 -21.67 -11.35 -12.42
N HIS A 46 -20.54 -10.75 -12.80
CA HIS A 46 -20.52 -9.48 -13.51
C HIS A 46 -19.18 -9.29 -14.23
N ILE A 47 -19.25 -8.95 -15.53
CA ILE A 47 -18.07 -8.85 -16.41
C ILE A 47 -17.04 -7.88 -15.83
N LEU A 48 -17.48 -6.71 -15.35
CA LEU A 48 -16.57 -5.68 -14.83
C LEU A 48 -15.82 -6.15 -13.58
N THR A 49 -16.47 -6.87 -12.68
CA THR A 49 -15.86 -7.39 -11.44
C THR A 49 -14.77 -8.39 -11.77
N GLY A 50 -15.02 -9.29 -12.74
CA GLY A 50 -14.01 -10.24 -13.20
C GLY A 50 -12.84 -9.56 -13.90
N ILE A 51 -13.09 -8.54 -14.74
CA ILE A 51 -12.03 -7.74 -15.37
C ILE A 51 -11.17 -7.02 -14.32
N LEU A 52 -11.78 -6.39 -13.32
CA LEU A 52 -11.06 -5.70 -12.25
C LEU A 52 -10.16 -6.65 -11.46
N LEU A 53 -10.62 -7.87 -11.18
CA LEU A 53 -9.79 -8.90 -10.54
C LEU A 53 -8.60 -9.29 -11.43
N ILE A 54 -8.83 -9.51 -12.73
CA ILE A 54 -7.74 -9.83 -13.67
C ILE A 54 -6.73 -8.67 -13.76
N VAL A 55 -7.20 -7.42 -13.79
CA VAL A 55 -6.34 -6.23 -13.77
C VAL A 55 -5.51 -6.19 -12.48
N LEU A 56 -6.12 -6.43 -11.32
CA LEU A 56 -5.43 -6.48 -10.03
C LEU A 56 -4.36 -7.60 -10.00
N VAL A 57 -4.67 -8.79 -10.52
CA VAL A 57 -3.73 -9.91 -10.63
C VAL A 57 -2.59 -9.58 -11.60
N GLY A 58 -2.91 -9.00 -12.76
CA GLY A 58 -1.90 -8.57 -13.73
C GLY A 58 -0.97 -7.51 -13.14
N TYR A 59 -1.52 -6.56 -12.38
CA TYR A 59 -0.75 -5.53 -11.71
C TYR A 59 0.17 -6.09 -10.62
N THR A 60 -0.34 -6.97 -9.76
CA THR A 60 0.50 -7.64 -8.73
C THR A 60 1.53 -8.57 -9.36
N CYS A 61 1.24 -9.16 -10.52
CA CYS A 61 2.22 -9.91 -11.31
C CYS A 61 3.34 -9.01 -11.82
N LEU A 62 3.01 -7.82 -12.35
CA LEU A 62 4.01 -6.84 -12.76
C LEU A 62 4.88 -6.40 -11.57
N LEU A 63 4.29 -6.17 -10.40
CA LEU A 63 5.05 -5.89 -9.17
C LEU A 63 5.96 -7.06 -8.77
N ALA A 64 5.47 -8.30 -8.86
CA ALA A 64 6.24 -9.49 -8.51
C ALA A 64 7.41 -9.75 -9.47
N ARG A 65 7.21 -9.53 -10.78
CA ARG A 65 8.24 -9.72 -11.82
C ARG A 65 9.24 -8.56 -11.87
N ASN A 66 8.77 -7.32 -11.71
CA ASN A 66 9.60 -6.14 -11.59
C ASN A 66 9.92 -5.84 -10.12
N PHE A 67 10.34 -6.87 -9.37
CA PHE A 67 10.72 -6.76 -7.95
C PHE A 67 11.88 -5.77 -7.68
N TYR A 68 12.42 -5.16 -8.73
CA TYR A 68 13.02 -3.84 -8.72
C TYR A 68 12.52 -3.17 -10.00
N MET A 69 11.66 -2.16 -9.89
CA MET A 69 11.49 -1.23 -11.01
C MET A 69 12.89 -0.84 -11.49
N THR A 70 13.07 -0.69 -12.81
CA THR A 70 14.36 -0.33 -13.43
C THR A 70 15.12 0.69 -12.58
N ASP A 71 16.45 0.66 -12.60
CA ASP A 71 17.34 1.53 -11.78
C ASP A 71 16.92 3.01 -11.75
N SER A 72 16.16 3.47 -12.74
CA SER A 72 15.53 4.78 -12.81
C SER A 72 14.48 5.08 -11.73
N ILE A 73 13.58 4.14 -11.38
CA ILE A 73 12.51 4.39 -10.39
C ILE A 73 13.00 4.12 -8.96
N THR A 74 13.89 3.15 -8.78
CA THR A 74 14.52 2.89 -7.47
C THR A 74 15.38 4.05 -6.96
N ARG A 75 15.70 5.02 -7.83
CA ARG A 75 16.33 6.29 -7.44
C ARG A 75 15.42 7.21 -6.64
N TYR A 76 14.11 7.04 -6.68
CA TYR A 76 13.16 7.96 -6.04
C TYR A 76 12.21 7.22 -5.08
N PRO A 77 12.62 7.00 -3.80
CA PRO A 77 11.88 6.17 -2.85
C PRO A 77 10.40 6.55 -2.66
N LEU A 78 10.07 7.84 -2.58
CA LEU A 78 8.68 8.30 -2.40
C LEU A 78 7.79 7.94 -3.60
N PHE A 79 8.32 8.08 -4.81
CA PHE A 79 7.60 7.71 -6.03
C PHE A 79 7.42 6.20 -6.11
N GLN A 80 8.44 5.43 -5.69
CA GLN A 80 8.34 3.98 -5.60
C GLN A 80 7.24 3.54 -4.63
N ILE A 81 7.10 4.18 -3.46
CA ILE A 81 6.00 3.90 -2.50
C ILE A 81 4.65 4.11 -3.20
N CYS A 82 4.43 5.28 -3.81
CA CYS A 82 3.18 5.55 -4.53
C CYS A 82 2.91 4.50 -5.62
N PHE A 83 3.92 4.21 -6.44
CA PHE A 83 3.76 3.22 -7.50
C PHE A 83 3.42 1.86 -6.92
N HIS A 84 4.10 1.41 -5.86
CA HIS A 84 3.85 0.11 -5.26
C HIS A 84 2.40 -0.06 -4.79
N HIS A 85 1.73 1.02 -4.37
CA HIS A 85 0.37 0.98 -3.84
C HIS A 85 -0.72 1.39 -4.83
N LEU A 86 -0.42 1.58 -6.12
CA LEU A 86 -1.45 1.88 -7.14
C LEU A 86 -2.53 0.79 -7.25
N TYR A 87 -2.25 -0.43 -6.77
CA TYR A 87 -3.24 -1.51 -6.70
C TYR A 87 -4.42 -1.20 -5.77
N ALA A 88 -4.30 -0.20 -4.88
CA ALA A 88 -5.37 0.22 -3.99
C ALA A 88 -6.65 0.64 -4.73
N TRP A 89 -6.54 1.34 -5.88
CA TRP A 89 -7.70 1.71 -6.69
C TRP A 89 -8.43 0.52 -7.29
N PRO A 90 -7.80 -0.39 -8.07
CA PRO A 90 -8.50 -1.54 -8.60
C PRO A 90 -9.03 -2.46 -7.49
N LEU A 91 -8.36 -2.52 -6.33
CA LEU A 91 -8.90 -3.23 -5.16
C LEU A 91 -10.20 -2.60 -4.64
N ALA A 92 -10.23 -1.27 -4.50
CA ALA A 92 -11.44 -0.55 -4.08
C ALA A 92 -12.57 -0.69 -5.10
N PHE A 93 -12.28 -0.53 -6.39
CA PHE A 93 -13.27 -0.72 -7.47
C PHE A 93 -13.78 -2.15 -7.51
N LEU A 94 -12.92 -3.15 -7.28
CA LEU A 94 -13.33 -4.55 -7.23
C LEU A 94 -14.35 -4.79 -6.09
N ALA A 95 -14.08 -4.25 -4.90
CA ALA A 95 -14.97 -4.39 -3.75
C ALA A 95 -16.35 -3.75 -3.99
N ILE A 96 -16.37 -2.57 -4.59
CA ILE A 96 -17.60 -1.84 -4.93
C ILE A 96 -18.35 -2.55 -6.07
N SER A 97 -17.65 -2.93 -7.15
CA SER A 97 -18.23 -3.63 -8.30
C SER A 97 -18.84 -4.98 -7.93
N ALA A 98 -18.35 -5.63 -6.88
CA ALA A 98 -18.93 -6.87 -6.39
C ALA A 98 -20.34 -6.70 -5.79
N HIS A 99 -20.68 -5.51 -5.27
CA HIS A 99 -21.96 -5.24 -4.60
C HIS A 99 -22.86 -4.31 -5.40
N THR A 100 -22.31 -3.22 -5.95
CA THR A 100 -23.03 -2.18 -6.70
C THR A 100 -22.27 -1.82 -7.99
N PRO A 101 -22.38 -2.65 -9.04
CA PRO A 101 -21.64 -2.48 -10.29
C PRO A 101 -21.79 -1.09 -10.94
N ASP A 102 -22.98 -0.49 -10.86
CA ASP A 102 -23.27 0.82 -11.43
C ASP A 102 -22.47 1.96 -10.78
N ASN A 103 -22.00 1.76 -9.54
CA ASN A 103 -21.25 2.74 -8.76
C ASN A 103 -19.73 2.58 -8.85
N THR A 104 -19.23 1.60 -9.62
CA THR A 104 -17.81 1.20 -9.62
C THR A 104 -16.84 2.35 -9.91
N PHE A 105 -17.23 3.30 -10.77
CA PHE A 105 -16.39 4.42 -11.19
C PHE A 105 -16.95 5.79 -10.79
N ASN A 106 -17.91 5.83 -9.87
CA ASN A 106 -18.45 7.09 -9.40
C ASN A 106 -17.42 7.82 -8.51
N PHE A 107 -17.71 9.09 -8.20
CA PHE A 107 -16.81 9.92 -7.40
C PHE A 107 -16.52 9.33 -6.01
N SER A 108 -17.49 8.66 -5.38
CA SER A 108 -17.31 8.01 -4.08
C SER A 108 -16.34 6.82 -4.18
N ALA A 109 -16.42 6.01 -5.23
CA ALA A 109 -15.49 4.91 -5.47
C ALA A 109 -14.05 5.40 -5.66
N TRP A 110 -13.87 6.48 -6.44
CA TRP A 110 -12.56 7.13 -6.59
C TRP A 110 -12.04 7.70 -5.27
N SER A 111 -12.92 8.32 -4.48
CA SER A 111 -12.57 8.84 -3.15
C SER A 111 -12.15 7.71 -2.21
N TYR A 112 -12.87 6.59 -2.21
CA TYR A 112 -12.53 5.43 -1.36
C TYR A 112 -11.22 4.76 -1.78
N GLY A 113 -11.00 4.57 -3.09
CA GLY A 113 -9.73 4.05 -3.58
C GLY A 113 -8.54 4.97 -3.26
N THR A 114 -8.74 6.29 -3.33
CA THR A 114 -7.72 7.29 -2.97
C THR A 114 -7.44 7.31 -1.48
N LEU A 115 -8.47 7.13 -0.67
CA LEU A 115 -8.39 7.00 0.79
C LEU A 115 -7.54 5.78 1.19
N ILE A 116 -7.84 4.60 0.63
CA ILE A 116 -7.05 3.38 0.83
C ILE A 116 -5.60 3.56 0.33
N PHE A 117 -5.44 4.14 -0.86
CA PHE A 117 -4.12 4.42 -1.44
C PHE A 117 -3.24 5.27 -0.52
N CYS A 118 -3.79 6.37 0.02
CA CYS A 118 -3.06 7.24 0.94
C CYS A 118 -2.68 6.50 2.22
N ALA A 119 -3.59 5.69 2.77
CA ALA A 119 -3.34 4.91 3.97
C ALA A 119 -2.21 3.87 3.78
N PHE A 120 -2.19 3.15 2.66
CA PHE A 120 -1.10 2.23 2.33
C PHE A 120 0.24 2.97 2.13
N CYS A 121 0.24 4.08 1.40
CA CYS A 121 1.45 4.88 1.21
C CYS A 121 2.00 5.43 2.53
N LEU A 122 1.12 5.90 3.42
CA LEU A 122 1.50 6.39 4.75
C LEU A 122 2.07 5.29 5.63
N TYR A 123 1.46 4.11 5.62
CA TYR A 123 1.97 2.94 6.34
C TYR A 123 3.37 2.55 5.86
N GLU A 124 3.55 2.38 4.55
CA GLU A 124 4.85 2.00 3.97
C GLU A 124 5.91 3.08 4.23
N LEU A 125 5.54 4.35 4.12
CA LEU A 125 6.42 5.46 4.47
C LEU A 125 6.87 5.37 5.93
N CYS A 126 5.93 5.15 6.86
CA CYS A 126 6.24 5.03 8.29
C CYS A 126 7.08 3.79 8.59
N HIS A 127 6.80 2.64 7.97
CA HIS A 127 7.59 1.41 8.10
C HIS A 127 9.06 1.63 7.69
N GLN A 128 9.29 2.44 6.65
CA GLN A 128 10.64 2.75 6.17
C GLN A 128 11.40 3.78 7.01
N LEU A 129 10.79 4.36 8.06
CA LEU A 129 11.46 5.33 8.95
C LEU A 129 12.35 4.70 10.01
N ASN A 130 12.56 3.38 9.97
CA ASN A 130 13.30 2.67 11.01
C ASN A 130 14.74 3.22 11.10
N PRO A 131 15.14 3.84 12.23
CA PRO A 131 16.49 4.39 12.38
C PRO A 131 17.58 3.30 12.47
N GLN A 132 17.19 2.04 12.70
CA GLN A 132 18.09 0.89 12.75
C GLN A 132 18.16 0.12 11.42
N ALA A 133 17.44 0.58 10.39
CA ALA A 133 17.50 -0.03 9.06
C ALA A 133 18.91 0.04 8.48
N HIS A 134 19.36 -1.06 7.88
CA HIS A 134 20.68 -1.09 7.24
C HIS A 134 20.75 -0.04 6.11
N PRO A 135 21.81 0.78 6.00
CA PRO A 135 21.89 1.88 5.03
C PRO A 135 21.63 1.48 3.57
N VAL A 136 21.92 0.22 3.23
CA VAL A 136 21.67 -0.39 1.91
C VAL A 136 20.18 -0.41 1.51
N GLN A 137 19.26 -0.31 2.49
CA GLN A 137 17.82 -0.21 2.23
C GLN A 137 17.39 1.16 1.69
N ALA A 138 18.26 2.18 1.73
CA ALA A 138 18.04 3.50 1.13
C ALA A 138 16.64 4.09 1.41
N SER A 139 16.27 4.19 2.69
CA SER A 139 14.97 4.72 3.11
C SER A 139 14.71 6.13 2.56
N ALA A 140 13.43 6.47 2.36
CA ALA A 140 13.03 7.81 1.92
C ALA A 140 13.62 8.92 2.79
N LEU A 141 13.78 8.65 4.10
CA LEU A 141 14.41 9.56 5.05
C LEU A 141 15.88 9.82 4.73
N ASN A 142 16.66 8.78 4.41
CA ASN A 142 18.09 8.92 4.09
C ASN A 142 18.30 9.64 2.76
N PHE A 143 17.40 9.47 1.81
CA PHE A 143 17.52 10.06 0.48
C PHE A 143 17.08 11.53 0.42
N TYR A 144 15.91 11.85 0.97
CA TYR A 144 15.30 13.19 0.86
C TYR A 144 15.44 14.03 2.14
N GLY A 145 15.78 13.41 3.26
CA GLY A 145 15.73 14.04 4.57
C GLY A 145 14.30 14.20 5.11
N TYR A 146 14.22 14.51 6.40
CA TYR A 146 12.97 14.52 7.14
C TYR A 146 11.95 15.53 6.59
N LYS A 147 12.38 16.74 6.18
CA LYS A 147 11.46 17.82 5.76
C LYS A 147 10.58 17.43 4.57
N ILE A 148 11.17 16.79 3.57
CA ILE A 148 10.46 16.38 2.35
C ILE A 148 9.54 15.21 2.68
N VAL A 149 10.02 14.24 3.46
CA VAL A 149 9.23 13.10 3.91
C VAL A 149 8.01 13.56 4.74
N PHE A 150 8.19 14.55 5.61
CA PHE A 150 7.11 15.15 6.39
C PHE A 150 6.10 15.91 5.54
N ALA A 151 6.57 16.72 4.59
CA ALA A 151 5.68 17.41 3.66
C ALA A 151 4.85 16.41 2.83
N PHE A 152 5.48 15.32 2.38
CA PHE A 152 4.81 14.27 1.63
C PHE A 152 3.78 13.49 2.49
N ALA A 153 4.14 13.11 3.72
CA ALA A 153 3.22 12.47 4.65
C ALA A 153 2.02 13.38 4.97
N SER A 154 2.28 14.66 5.24
CA SER A 154 1.22 15.64 5.51
C SER A 154 0.30 15.83 4.30
N PHE A 155 0.87 15.85 3.09
CA PHE A 155 0.10 15.90 1.85
C PHE A 155 -0.83 14.68 1.71
N LEU A 156 -0.32 13.46 1.92
CA LEU A 156 -1.15 12.24 1.87
C LEU A 156 -2.25 12.24 2.95
N LEU A 157 -1.95 12.69 4.16
CA LEU A 157 -2.94 12.83 5.24
C LEU A 157 -4.04 13.83 4.88
N CYS A 158 -3.68 14.99 4.31
CA CYS A 158 -4.67 15.97 3.85
C CYS A 158 -5.57 15.38 2.74
N PHE A 159 -5.00 14.61 1.81
CA PHE A 159 -5.78 13.94 0.77
C PHE A 159 -6.69 12.84 1.34
N ALA A 160 -6.20 12.04 2.28
CA ALA A 160 -7.01 11.03 2.97
C ALA A 160 -8.19 11.66 3.70
N LEU A 161 -7.95 12.74 4.46
CA LEU A 161 -8.98 13.47 5.19
C LEU A 161 -10.00 14.12 4.24
N LEU A 162 -9.55 14.69 3.12
CA LEU A 162 -10.45 15.27 2.12
C LEU A 162 -11.36 14.19 1.50
N CYS A 163 -10.81 13.01 1.19
CA CYS A 163 -11.60 11.88 0.73
C CYS A 163 -12.56 11.36 1.80
N ALA A 164 -12.14 11.34 3.08
CA ALA A 164 -13.01 10.96 4.19
C ALA A 164 -14.19 11.93 4.34
N LEU A 165 -13.95 13.23 4.20
CA LEU A 165 -15.00 14.26 4.19
C LEU A 165 -15.99 14.07 3.05
N PHE A 166 -15.53 13.79 1.83
CA PHE A 166 -16.42 13.52 0.70
C PHE A 166 -17.25 12.24 0.85
N LEU A 167 -16.74 11.29 1.63
CA LEU A 167 -17.43 10.05 1.96
C LEU A 167 -18.32 10.16 3.21
N GLY A 168 -18.27 11.29 3.94
CA GLY A 168 -18.99 11.47 5.21
C GLY A 168 -18.44 10.61 6.37
N LEU A 169 -17.17 10.21 6.29
CA LEU A 169 -16.48 9.35 7.26
C LEU A 169 -15.44 10.11 8.09
N ASP A 170 -15.38 11.42 7.95
CA ASP A 170 -14.42 12.30 8.63
C ASP A 170 -14.48 12.15 10.15
N VAL A 171 -15.67 12.09 10.75
CA VAL A 171 -15.82 11.94 12.21
C VAL A 171 -15.18 10.64 12.73
N ILE A 172 -15.24 9.57 11.93
CA ILE A 172 -14.71 8.25 12.31
C ILE A 172 -13.20 8.19 12.06
N LEU A 173 -12.73 8.73 10.92
CA LEU A 173 -11.35 8.58 10.47
C LEU A 173 -10.41 9.67 11.02
N PHE A 174 -10.93 10.86 11.33
CA PHE A 174 -10.14 11.99 11.83
C PHE A 174 -9.31 11.68 13.07
N PRO A 175 -9.79 10.93 14.09
CA PRO A 175 -8.96 10.56 15.23
C PRO A 175 -7.72 9.76 14.85
N PHE A 176 -7.82 8.90 13.84
CA PHE A 176 -6.70 8.08 13.36
C PHE A 176 -5.71 8.92 12.55
N ASP A 177 -6.20 9.82 11.69
CA ASP A 177 -5.35 10.75 10.93
C ASP A 177 -4.62 11.72 11.85
N LEU A 178 -5.32 12.25 12.86
CA LEU A 178 -4.73 13.14 13.86
C LEU A 178 -3.70 12.41 14.71
N ALA A 179 -3.99 11.19 15.17
CA ALA A 179 -3.03 10.39 15.93
C ALA A 179 -1.77 10.09 15.09
N LEU A 180 -1.96 9.73 13.81
CA LEU A 180 -0.85 9.49 12.90
C LEU A 180 -0.04 10.77 12.67
N PHE A 181 -0.69 11.90 12.40
CA PHE A 181 -0.01 13.19 12.23
C PHE A 181 0.80 13.57 13.48
N LEU A 182 0.22 13.44 14.67
CA LEU A 182 0.89 13.77 15.93
C LEU A 182 2.07 12.84 16.21
N THR A 183 1.93 11.53 16.00
CA THR A 183 3.04 10.59 16.19
C THR A 183 4.17 10.84 15.19
N PHE A 184 3.81 11.14 13.94
CA PHE A 184 4.76 11.53 12.91
C PHE A 184 5.50 12.83 13.27
N LEU A 185 4.79 13.85 13.77
CA LEU A 185 5.36 15.10 14.24
C LEU A 185 6.29 14.87 15.45
N LEU A 186 5.91 14.04 16.40
CA LEU A 186 6.74 13.71 17.56
C LEU A 186 8.01 12.94 17.17
N LEU A 187 7.95 12.13 16.11
CA LEU A 187 9.12 11.46 15.56
C LEU A 187 10.22 12.44 15.14
N PHE A 188 9.86 13.67 14.74
CA PHE A 188 10.82 14.75 14.45
C PHE A 188 11.74 15.04 15.63
N PHE A 189 11.17 15.06 16.83
CA PHE A 189 11.88 15.41 18.06
C PHE A 189 12.49 14.19 18.72
N ASN A 190 11.90 13.00 18.52
CA ASN A 190 12.33 11.77 19.16
C ASN A 190 12.24 10.56 18.23
N HIS A 191 13.36 10.20 17.62
CA HIS A 191 13.52 9.04 16.75
C HIS A 191 13.17 7.70 17.42
N ARG A 192 13.10 7.63 18.76
CA ARG A 192 12.68 6.41 19.49
C ARG A 192 11.19 6.11 19.35
N LEU A 193 10.40 7.07 18.87
CA LEU A 193 8.96 6.91 18.64
C LEU A 193 8.62 6.25 17.30
N PHE A 194 9.62 5.71 16.59
CA PHE A 194 9.44 5.00 15.33
C PHE A 194 8.35 3.91 15.43
N TYR A 195 8.48 2.98 16.39
CA TYR A 195 7.52 1.88 16.56
C TYR A 195 6.11 2.37 16.87
N ALA A 196 5.97 3.48 17.62
CA ALA A 196 4.67 4.08 17.90
C ALA A 196 4.05 4.68 16.63
N THR A 197 4.86 5.32 15.79
CA THR A 197 4.43 5.91 14.51
C THR A 197 4.01 4.83 13.53
N GLU A 198 4.82 3.78 13.37
CA GLU A 198 4.50 2.61 12.53
C GLU A 198 3.21 1.92 13.00
N PHE A 199 3.07 1.69 14.31
CA PHE A 199 1.86 1.09 14.88
C PHE A 199 0.61 1.95 14.65
N THR A 200 0.73 3.26 14.82
CA THR A 200 -0.39 4.19 14.56
C THR A 200 -0.75 4.20 13.08
N ALA A 201 0.23 4.14 12.19
CA ALA A 201 0.00 4.01 10.76
C ALA A 201 -0.69 2.68 10.40
N ALA A 202 -0.32 1.58 11.06
CA ALA A 202 -0.96 0.28 10.88
C ALA A 202 -2.43 0.30 11.31
N ILE A 203 -2.73 0.89 12.47
CA ILE A 203 -4.11 1.07 12.95
C ILE A 203 -4.88 1.95 11.97
N SER A 204 -4.30 3.07 11.54
CA SER A 204 -4.91 3.96 10.57
C SER A 204 -5.22 3.22 9.26
N LEU A 205 -4.28 2.42 8.73
CA LEU A 205 -4.50 1.59 7.55
C LEU A 205 -5.67 0.63 7.70
N ILE A 206 -5.78 -0.06 8.84
CA ILE A 206 -6.88 -0.97 9.11
C ILE A 206 -8.21 -0.19 9.14
N ALA A 207 -8.27 0.93 9.87
CA ALA A 207 -9.46 1.76 9.98
C ALA A 207 -9.94 2.28 8.61
N HIS A 208 -9.01 2.80 7.79
CA HIS A 208 -9.29 3.29 6.45
C HIS A 208 -9.73 2.17 5.49
N SER A 209 -9.13 0.99 5.60
CA SER A 209 -9.50 -0.18 4.78
C SER A 209 -10.86 -0.76 5.18
N TRP A 210 -11.25 -0.62 6.45
CA TRP A 210 -12.57 -1.02 6.96
C TRP A 210 -13.65 0.04 6.76
N ALA A 211 -13.27 1.27 6.41
CA ALA A 211 -14.18 2.38 6.23
C ALA A 211 -15.28 2.08 5.18
N GLY A 212 -14.97 1.25 4.18
CA GLY A 212 -15.94 0.81 3.17
C GLY A 212 -17.08 -0.05 3.71
N ALA A 213 -16.98 -0.59 4.92
CA ALA A 213 -18.11 -1.27 5.57
C ALA A 213 -19.21 -0.31 6.05
N PHE A 214 -18.91 1.00 6.11
CA PHE A 214 -19.84 2.05 6.50
C PHE A 214 -20.38 2.86 5.30
N LEU A 215 -19.99 2.49 4.07
CA LEU A 215 -20.46 3.05 2.80
C LEU A 215 -21.59 2.22 2.22
#